data_AF-A0A351MSN0-F1
#
_entry.id   AF-A0A351MSN0-F1
#
_cell.length_a   1.000
_cell.length_b   1.000
_cell.length_c   1.000
_cell.angle_alpha   90.00
_cell.angle_beta   90.00
_cell.angle_gamma   90.00
#
_symmetry.space_group_name_H-M   'P 1'
#
loop_
_entity.id
_entity.type
_entity.pdbx_description
1 polymer ?
#
loop_
_entity_poly.entity_id
_entity_poly.type
_entity_poly.pdbx_seq_one_letter_code
_entity_poly.pdbx_strand_id
1 'polypeptide(L)'
;DAREVETWPEGNFDIIIGGFVLNELGLKEDGEREGWMKRLAARLAPQGLLILIEPALRTTAEPLRRLSDARARKSPKRIGPEVDAMPCPLLGGEHWDHEVRAWTPPTLTEYLNRKLHRNLTAIRFSQALFSDAELSKLPAEAARIVAEPQLIKGLFRFIISQGGKLRTIEVPTRGLSKREAKALDQHYMRGDIVSVPVSTEMRQRLENTTDLKRLGP
;
A
#
# COMPACT_ATOMS: atom_id res chain seq x y z
N ASP A 1 17.99 3.28 21.70
CA ASP A 1 16.52 3.29 21.80
C ASP A 1 15.96 4.03 20.60
N ALA A 2 15.06 3.44 19.82
CA ALA A 2 14.52 4.11 18.62
C ALA A 2 13.70 5.39 18.91
N ARG A 3 13.36 5.66 20.19
CA ARG A 3 12.72 6.91 20.63
C ARG A 3 13.69 8.09 20.75
N GLU A 4 14.94 7.78 21.13
CA GLU A 4 15.96 8.75 21.55
C GLU A 4 16.97 8.98 20.41
N VAL A 5 16.99 10.20 19.86
CA VAL A 5 17.80 10.56 18.67
C VAL A 5 19.30 10.41 18.92
N GLU A 6 19.70 10.62 20.16
CA GLU A 6 21.04 10.60 20.71
C GLU A 6 21.63 9.19 20.68
N THR A 7 20.77 8.17 20.52
CA THR A 7 21.17 6.78 20.38
C THR A 7 21.20 6.31 18.92
N TRP A 8 20.82 7.17 17.97
CA TRP A 8 20.84 6.84 16.55
C TRP A 8 22.26 6.97 15.98
N PRO A 9 22.60 6.21 14.92
CA PRO A 9 23.89 6.37 14.26
C PRO A 9 24.08 7.79 13.74
N GLU A 10 25.33 8.29 13.78
CA GLU A 10 25.69 9.62 13.28
C GLU A 10 25.60 9.73 11.74
N GLY A 11 25.42 10.95 11.24
CA GLY A 11 25.34 11.25 9.80
C GLY A 11 23.93 11.25 9.19
N ASN A 12 23.90 11.52 7.89
CA ASN A 12 22.71 11.47 7.04
C ASN A 12 22.69 10.17 6.24
N PHE A 13 21.50 9.68 5.91
CA PHE A 13 21.29 8.39 5.26
C PHE A 13 20.54 8.55 3.95
N ASP A 14 20.98 7.86 2.90
CA ASP A 14 20.26 7.81 1.62
C ASP A 14 18.94 7.03 1.75
N ILE A 15 18.90 6.04 2.65
CA ILE A 15 17.73 5.22 2.91
C ILE A 15 17.56 5.02 4.41
N ILE A 16 16.35 5.27 4.90
CA ILE A 16 15.93 4.96 6.27
C ILE A 16 14.73 4.01 6.19
N ILE A 17 14.79 2.89 6.92
CA ILE A 17 13.70 1.91 6.99
C ILE A 17 13.26 1.76 8.45
N GLY A 18 12.03 2.19 8.74
CA GLY A 18 11.34 1.91 9.99
C GLY A 18 10.40 0.72 9.83
N GLY A 19 10.91 -0.48 10.08
CA GLY A 19 10.12 -1.72 10.01
C GLY A 19 9.50 -2.08 11.34
N PHE A 20 8.18 -1.98 11.45
CA PHE A 20 7.37 -2.30 12.63
C PHE A 20 7.73 -1.48 13.87
N VAL A 21 8.30 -0.29 13.68
CA VAL A 21 8.84 0.51 14.77
C VAL A 21 7.76 1.35 15.44
N LEU A 22 6.85 2.01 14.70
CA LEU A 22 5.86 2.90 15.29
C LEU A 22 4.91 2.17 16.25
N ASN A 23 4.58 0.92 15.95
CA ASN A 23 3.80 0.08 16.86
C ASN A 23 4.49 -0.16 18.21
N GLU A 24 5.82 -0.24 18.22
CA GLU A 24 6.60 -0.58 19.42
C GLU A 24 7.02 0.65 20.24
N LEU A 25 7.13 1.82 19.62
CA LEU A 25 7.56 3.04 20.32
C LEU A 25 6.56 3.51 21.39
N GLY A 26 5.31 3.03 21.34
CA GLY A 26 4.27 3.45 22.29
C GLY A 26 3.87 4.91 22.16
N LEU A 27 4.13 5.55 21.01
CA LEU A 27 3.63 6.89 20.69
C LEU A 27 2.11 6.79 20.55
N LYS A 28 1.35 7.56 21.33
CA LYS A 28 -0.11 7.45 21.39
C LYS A 28 -0.76 8.50 20.51
N GLU A 29 -0.24 9.71 20.54
CA GLU A 29 -0.80 10.86 19.85
C GLU A 29 -0.18 11.07 18.47
N ASP A 30 -0.96 11.64 17.54
CA ASP A 30 -0.47 11.93 16.18
C ASP A 30 0.65 12.97 16.16
N GLY A 31 0.62 13.93 17.09
CA GLY A 31 1.68 14.91 17.26
C GLY A 31 3.02 14.28 17.66
N GLU A 32 3.00 13.22 18.48
CA GLU A 32 4.21 12.49 18.87
C GLU A 32 4.81 11.75 17.66
N ARG A 33 3.96 11.09 16.87
CA ARG A 33 4.36 10.40 15.63
C ARG A 33 4.90 11.37 14.59
N GLU A 34 4.24 12.53 14.40
CA GLU A 34 4.73 13.57 13.50
C GLU A 34 6.08 14.14 13.99
N GLY A 35 6.23 14.35 15.29
CA GLY A 35 7.49 14.79 15.90
C GLY A 35 8.63 13.80 15.68
N TRP A 36 8.37 12.50 15.90
CA TRP A 36 9.35 11.44 15.65
C TRP A 36 9.72 11.36 14.16
N MET A 37 8.73 11.40 13.27
CA MET A 37 8.95 11.44 11.83
C MET A 37 9.79 12.65 11.41
N LYS A 38 9.53 13.85 11.95
CA LYS A 38 10.36 15.04 11.67
C LYS A 38 11.83 14.83 12.06
N ARG A 39 12.09 14.17 13.19
CA ARG A 39 13.46 13.87 13.63
C ARG A 39 14.13 12.86 12.70
N LEU A 40 13.43 11.82 12.24
CA LEU A 40 13.95 10.90 11.22
C LEU A 40 14.23 11.60 9.90
N ALA A 41 13.29 12.42 9.42
CA ALA A 41 13.43 13.14 8.16
C ALA A 41 14.65 14.08 8.17
N ALA A 42 15.01 14.67 9.32
CA ALA A 42 16.20 15.49 9.47
C ALA A 42 17.52 14.72 9.31
N ARG A 43 17.49 13.38 9.36
CA ARG A 43 18.63 12.49 9.13
C ARG A 43 18.66 11.93 7.71
N LEU A 44 17.71 12.31 6.86
CA LEU A 44 17.67 11.86 5.48
C LEU A 44 18.61 12.72 4.63
N ALA A 45 19.45 12.09 3.82
CA ALA A 45 20.23 12.79 2.82
C ALA A 45 19.31 13.47 1.78
N PRO A 46 19.77 14.52 1.07
CA PRO A 46 19.00 15.09 -0.04
C PRO A 46 18.57 14.01 -1.03
N GLN A 47 17.30 14.02 -1.44
CA GLN A 47 16.69 12.99 -2.30
C GLN A 47 16.63 11.57 -1.70
N GLY A 48 16.96 11.40 -0.42
CA GLY A 48 16.88 10.11 0.25
C GLY A 48 15.45 9.59 0.35
N LEU A 49 15.33 8.32 0.74
CA LEU A 49 14.08 7.58 0.84
C LEU A 49 13.83 7.14 2.28
N LEU A 50 12.69 7.55 2.83
CA LEU A 50 12.18 7.00 4.09
C LEU A 50 11.04 6.02 3.81
N ILE A 51 11.16 4.82 4.36
CA ILE A 51 10.18 3.75 4.28
C ILE A 51 9.71 3.42 5.69
N LEU A 52 8.41 3.58 5.95
CA LEU A 52 7.78 3.11 7.19
C LEU A 52 6.88 1.93 6.85
N ILE A 53 7.03 0.82 7.57
CA ILE A 53 6.25 -0.41 7.40
C ILE A 53 5.65 -0.79 8.74
N GLU A 54 4.37 -1.12 8.78
CA GLU A 54 3.67 -1.59 9.97
C GLU A 54 2.87 -2.86 9.67
N PRO A 55 2.48 -3.67 10.68
CA PRO A 55 1.59 -4.80 10.45
C PRO A 55 0.28 -4.31 9.83
N ALA A 56 -0.38 -5.13 9.00
CA ALA A 56 -1.66 -4.78 8.38
C ALA A 56 -2.85 -4.90 9.35
N LEU A 57 -2.69 -4.50 10.62
CA LEU A 57 -3.77 -4.40 11.58
C LEU A 57 -4.37 -3.00 11.52
N ARG A 58 -5.68 -2.87 11.76
CA ARG A 58 -6.34 -1.56 11.80
C ARG A 58 -5.65 -0.59 12.76
N THR A 59 -5.29 -1.10 13.95
CA THR A 59 -4.66 -0.34 15.04
C THR A 59 -3.29 0.24 14.68
N THR A 60 -2.58 -0.33 13.71
CA THR A 60 -1.26 0.14 13.25
C THR A 60 -1.34 0.85 11.91
N ALA A 61 -2.23 0.40 11.02
CA ALA A 61 -2.45 0.97 9.69
C ALA A 61 -3.07 2.37 9.75
N GLU A 62 -4.08 2.60 10.59
CA GLU A 62 -4.75 3.91 10.67
C GLU A 62 -3.85 5.02 11.22
N PRO A 63 -3.07 4.83 12.31
CA PRO A 63 -2.09 5.83 12.74
C PRO A 63 -1.01 6.10 11.70
N LEU A 64 -0.47 5.05 11.05
CA LEU A 64 0.49 5.22 9.95
C LEU A 64 -0.13 6.04 8.81
N ARG A 65 -1.40 5.80 8.50
CA ARG A 65 -2.11 6.53 7.47
C ARG A 65 -2.34 8.00 7.82
N ARG A 66 -2.74 8.29 9.05
CA ARG A 66 -2.88 9.68 9.54
C ARG A 66 -1.57 10.43 9.47
N LEU A 67 -0.46 9.80 9.88
CA LEU A 67 0.89 10.35 9.73
C LEU A 67 1.21 10.65 8.26
N SER A 68 0.92 9.69 7.36
CA SER A 68 1.11 9.80 5.93
C SER A 68 0.32 10.97 5.31
N ASP A 69 -0.99 11.07 5.60
CA ASP A 69 -1.85 12.16 5.12
C ASP A 69 -1.43 13.53 5.67
N ALA A 70 -1.07 13.63 6.96
CA ALA A 70 -0.59 14.87 7.59
C ALA A 70 0.73 15.39 7.01
N ARG A 71 1.46 14.53 6.31
CA ARG A 71 2.78 14.77 5.71
C ARG A 71 2.77 14.78 4.19
N ALA A 72 1.63 14.50 3.54
CA ALA A 72 1.56 14.25 2.10
C ALA A 72 2.23 15.33 1.22
N ARG A 73 2.13 16.60 1.61
CA ARG A 73 2.66 17.76 0.87
C ARG A 73 3.83 18.47 1.56
N LYS A 74 4.31 17.97 2.69
CA LYS A 74 5.44 18.53 3.45
C LYS A 74 6.72 17.78 3.07
N SER A 75 7.88 18.44 2.97
CA SER A 75 9.17 17.78 2.68
C SER A 75 9.67 16.95 3.89
N PRO A 76 10.16 15.70 3.70
CA PRO A 76 10.05 14.89 2.48
C PRO A 76 8.60 14.52 2.16
N LYS A 77 8.21 14.70 0.90
CA LYS A 77 6.83 14.50 0.40
C LYS A 77 6.47 13.02 0.39
N ARG A 78 5.19 12.71 0.53
CA ARG A 78 4.72 11.33 0.35
C ARG A 78 4.84 10.94 -1.12
N ILE A 79 5.43 9.77 -1.36
CA ILE A 79 5.59 9.17 -2.69
C ILE A 79 4.83 7.83 -2.83
N GLY A 80 4.17 7.38 -1.76
CA GLY A 80 3.32 6.20 -1.77
C GLY A 80 2.76 5.87 -0.38
N PRO A 81 1.86 4.89 -0.26
CA PRO A 81 1.41 3.96 -1.30
C PRO A 81 0.30 4.48 -2.22
N GLU A 82 -0.35 5.61 -1.91
CA GLU A 82 -1.26 6.26 -2.84
C GLU A 82 -0.53 6.69 -4.10
N VAL A 83 -1.18 6.55 -5.25
CA VAL A 83 -0.67 6.99 -6.55
C VAL A 83 -0.61 8.52 -6.69
N ASP A 84 -1.16 9.25 -5.71
CA ASP A 84 -1.22 10.70 -5.65
C ASP A 84 -1.11 11.23 -4.20
N ALA A 85 -1.06 12.55 -4.06
CA ALA A 85 -0.98 13.24 -2.76
C ALA A 85 -2.36 13.54 -2.14
N MET A 86 -3.42 12.83 -2.55
CA MET A 86 -4.76 13.02 -1.99
C MET A 86 -4.94 12.21 -0.70
N PRO A 87 -5.80 12.64 0.23
CA PRO A 87 -6.09 11.87 1.44
C PRO A 87 -6.53 10.45 1.10
N CYS A 88 -6.18 9.49 1.96
CA CYS A 88 -6.54 8.10 1.73
C CYS A 88 -8.04 7.89 1.92
N PRO A 89 -8.75 7.36 0.92
CA PRO A 89 -10.20 7.21 1.01
C PRO A 89 -10.63 6.05 1.92
N LEU A 90 -9.70 5.23 2.40
CA LEU A 90 -9.97 4.16 3.37
C LEU A 90 -9.84 4.64 4.84
N LEU A 91 -9.28 5.83 5.08
CA LEU A 91 -9.05 6.29 6.44
C LEU A 91 -10.39 6.53 7.17
N GLY A 92 -10.55 5.90 8.35
CA GLY A 92 -11.79 5.99 9.14
C GLY A 92 -12.95 5.12 8.63
N GLY A 93 -12.74 4.35 7.55
CA GLY A 93 -13.73 3.45 6.99
C GLY A 93 -13.83 2.10 7.70
N GLU A 94 -14.60 1.17 7.12
CA GLU A 94 -14.66 -0.22 7.57
C GLU A 94 -13.35 -0.97 7.27
N HIS A 95 -12.77 -0.70 6.10
CA HIS A 95 -11.49 -1.25 5.66
C HIS A 95 -10.37 -0.22 5.86
N TRP A 96 -9.16 -0.69 6.14
CA TRP A 96 -7.96 0.14 6.30
C TRP A 96 -6.96 -0.15 5.21
N ASP A 97 -6.07 0.81 4.92
CA ASP A 97 -5.06 0.66 3.86
C ASP A 97 -3.89 -0.25 4.25
N HIS A 98 -3.61 -1.25 3.40
CA HIS A 98 -2.47 -2.17 3.48
C HIS A 98 -2.15 -2.76 2.10
N GLU A 99 -0.97 -3.35 2.01
CA GLU A 99 -0.40 -4.11 0.91
C GLU A 99 -0.58 -5.62 1.14
N VAL A 100 -0.69 -6.37 0.04
CA VAL A 100 -0.62 -7.83 0.05
C VAL A 100 0.41 -8.27 -0.96
N ARG A 101 1.40 -9.05 -0.53
CA ARG A 101 2.42 -9.61 -1.43
C ARG A 101 2.51 -11.10 -1.24
N ALA A 102 2.49 -11.84 -2.35
CA ALA A 102 2.78 -13.26 -2.33
C ALA A 102 4.18 -13.49 -1.75
N TRP A 103 4.32 -14.55 -0.97
CA TRP A 103 5.62 -14.95 -0.45
C TRP A 103 5.68 -16.47 -0.34
N THR A 104 6.90 -16.99 -0.29
CA THR A 104 7.13 -18.42 0.00
C THR A 104 7.55 -18.52 1.47
N PRO A 105 6.73 -19.12 2.35
CA PRO A 105 7.10 -19.29 3.74
C PRO A 105 8.32 -20.23 3.86
N PRO A 106 9.27 -19.96 4.78
CA PRO A 106 10.34 -20.90 5.08
C PRO A 106 9.79 -22.25 5.56
N THR A 107 10.50 -23.35 5.27
CA THR A 107 10.08 -24.72 5.60
C THR A 107 9.74 -24.90 7.09
N LEU A 108 10.47 -24.25 7.99
CA LEU A 108 10.17 -24.29 9.43
C LEU A 108 8.80 -23.66 9.74
N THR A 109 8.49 -22.53 9.10
CA THR A 109 7.19 -21.86 9.23
C THR A 109 6.06 -22.76 8.73
N GLU A 110 6.25 -23.42 7.59
CA GLU A 110 5.28 -24.38 7.06
C GLU A 110 5.07 -25.58 8.01
N TYR A 111 6.16 -26.14 8.54
CA TYR A 111 6.15 -27.25 9.47
C TYR A 111 5.32 -26.94 10.72
N LEU A 112 5.53 -25.77 11.32
CA LEU A 112 4.78 -25.28 12.48
C LEU A 112 3.32 -25.04 12.12
N ASN A 113 3.06 -24.50 10.93
CA ASN A 113 1.71 -24.17 10.48
C ASN A 113 0.81 -25.39 10.26
N ARG A 114 1.36 -26.61 10.17
CA ARG A 114 0.57 -27.86 10.15
C ARG A 114 -0.35 -28.02 11.37
N LYS A 115 -0.06 -27.31 12.47
CA LYS A 115 -0.89 -27.29 13.68
C LYS A 115 -1.68 -25.98 13.86
N LEU A 116 -1.27 -24.90 13.19
CA LEU A 116 -1.87 -23.56 13.34
C LEU A 116 -2.89 -23.22 12.26
N HIS A 117 -2.82 -23.91 11.11
CA HIS A 117 -3.73 -23.77 9.97
C HIS A 117 -3.94 -22.32 9.51
N ARG A 118 -2.88 -21.50 9.54
CA ARG A 118 -2.90 -20.11 9.07
C ARG A 118 -2.68 -20.05 7.56
N ASN A 119 -3.24 -19.03 6.94
CA ASN A 119 -2.90 -18.70 5.56
C ASN A 119 -1.50 -18.07 5.52
N LEU A 120 -0.55 -18.77 4.91
CA LEU A 120 0.83 -18.33 4.74
C LEU A 120 1.18 -18.02 3.27
N THR A 121 0.22 -17.86 2.37
CA THR A 121 0.54 -17.62 0.95
C THR A 121 0.89 -16.17 0.65
N ALA A 122 0.59 -15.25 1.58
CA ALA A 122 0.88 -13.83 1.43
C ALA A 122 1.24 -13.15 2.76
N ILE A 123 2.13 -12.17 2.67
CA ILE A 123 2.38 -11.20 3.74
C ILE A 123 1.47 -9.99 3.56
N ARG A 124 1.06 -9.40 4.69
CA ARG A 124 0.23 -8.20 4.72
C ARG A 124 0.87 -7.16 5.62
N PHE A 125 1.06 -5.96 5.09
CA PHE A 125 1.67 -4.84 5.82
C PHE A 125 1.09 -3.52 5.33
N SER A 126 1.09 -2.50 6.18
CA SER A 126 0.83 -1.12 5.76
C SER A 126 2.15 -0.41 5.56
N GLN A 127 2.20 0.55 4.64
CA GLN A 127 3.42 1.31 4.37
C GLN A 127 3.12 2.80 4.18
N ALA A 128 4.14 3.63 4.41
CA ALA A 128 4.19 5.03 4.00
C ALA A 128 5.60 5.35 3.50
N LEU A 129 5.69 5.95 2.32
CA LEU A 129 6.94 6.21 1.63
C LEU A 129 7.13 7.72 1.47
N PHE A 130 8.30 8.25 1.80
CA PHE A 130 8.60 9.67 1.71
C PHE A 130 9.94 9.94 1.05
N SER A 131 9.99 10.94 0.17
CA SER A 131 11.22 11.43 -0.46
C SER A 131 11.02 12.85 -0.99
N ASP A 132 12.12 13.58 -1.17
CA ASP A 132 12.18 14.82 -1.96
C ASP A 132 12.83 14.61 -3.34
N ALA A 133 13.14 13.36 -3.71
CA ALA A 133 13.57 13.04 -5.06
C ALA A 133 12.49 13.44 -6.08
N GLU A 134 12.93 13.96 -7.22
CA GLU A 134 12.06 14.14 -8.39
C GLU A 134 11.73 12.76 -8.98
N LEU A 135 10.50 12.30 -8.77
CA LEU A 135 10.01 11.04 -9.31
C LEU A 135 9.23 11.25 -10.60
N SER A 136 9.31 10.28 -11.52
CA SER A 136 8.45 10.25 -12.69
C SER A 136 6.98 10.20 -12.26
N LYS A 137 6.16 11.09 -12.81
CA LYS A 137 4.73 11.10 -12.53
C LYS A 137 4.09 9.83 -13.09
N LEU A 138 3.25 9.20 -12.29
CA LEU A 138 2.37 8.15 -12.77
C LEU A 138 1.37 8.73 -13.78
N PRO A 139 0.93 7.93 -14.78
CA PRO A 139 -0.10 8.35 -15.72
C PRO A 139 -1.43 8.63 -14.98
N ALA A 140 -2.30 9.46 -15.55
CA ALA A 140 -3.58 9.82 -14.93
C ALA A 140 -4.50 8.60 -14.75
N GLU A 141 -4.31 7.58 -15.57
CA GLU A 141 -4.97 6.29 -15.56
C GLU A 141 -4.50 5.38 -14.42
N ALA A 142 -3.39 5.72 -13.74
CA ALA A 142 -2.89 4.92 -12.63
C ALA A 142 -3.89 4.94 -11.47
N ALA A 143 -4.20 3.75 -10.96
CA ALA A 143 -5.00 3.53 -9.78
C ALA A 143 -4.40 2.40 -8.96
N ARG A 144 -4.60 2.41 -7.65
CA ARG A 144 -4.13 1.33 -6.77
C ARG A 144 -5.28 0.41 -6.41
N ILE A 145 -5.11 -0.90 -6.53
CA ILE A 145 -6.08 -1.88 -6.01
C ILE A 145 -6.04 -1.84 -4.48
N VAL A 146 -7.18 -1.64 -3.83
CA VAL A 146 -7.26 -1.47 -2.37
C VAL A 146 -8.09 -2.54 -1.65
N ALA A 147 -8.67 -3.48 -2.39
CA ALA A 147 -9.32 -4.66 -1.86
C ALA A 147 -8.84 -5.92 -2.59
N GLU A 148 -9.03 -7.09 -1.98
CA GLU A 148 -8.79 -8.36 -2.67
C GLU A 148 -9.72 -8.46 -3.90
N PRO A 149 -9.20 -8.75 -5.11
CA PRO A 149 -10.03 -8.95 -6.29
C PRO A 149 -11.08 -10.04 -6.07
N GLN A 150 -12.28 -9.83 -6.61
CA GLN A 150 -13.42 -10.73 -6.41
C GLN A 150 -13.83 -11.36 -7.73
N LEU A 151 -13.71 -12.68 -7.85
CA LEU A 151 -14.33 -13.44 -8.94
C LEU A 151 -15.81 -13.68 -8.64
N ILE A 152 -16.67 -13.06 -9.42
CA ILE A 152 -18.13 -13.20 -9.35
C ILE A 152 -18.60 -13.90 -10.65
N LYS A 153 -19.79 -14.52 -10.64
CA LYS A 153 -20.34 -15.18 -11.83
C LYS A 153 -20.37 -14.21 -13.03
N GLY A 154 -19.48 -14.44 -14.00
CA GLY A 154 -19.39 -13.68 -15.25
C GLY A 154 -18.53 -12.41 -15.23
N LEU A 155 -17.90 -12.05 -14.10
CA LEU A 155 -16.99 -10.89 -14.02
C LEU A 155 -15.96 -10.99 -12.89
N PHE A 156 -14.86 -10.26 -13.03
CA PHE A 156 -13.97 -9.87 -11.93
C PHE A 156 -14.33 -8.48 -11.45
N ARG A 157 -14.35 -8.28 -10.13
CA ARG A 157 -14.57 -6.99 -9.50
C ARG A 157 -13.32 -6.56 -8.74
N PHE A 158 -12.91 -5.32 -8.98
CA PHE A 158 -11.81 -4.65 -8.29
C PHE A 158 -12.34 -3.42 -7.57
N ILE A 159 -11.80 -3.14 -6.39
CA ILE A 159 -11.97 -1.85 -5.72
C ILE A 159 -10.63 -1.15 -5.79
N ILE A 160 -10.63 0.03 -6.40
CA ILE A 160 -9.42 0.82 -6.62
C ILE A 160 -9.51 2.17 -5.91
N SER A 161 -8.35 2.76 -5.63
CA SER A 161 -8.20 4.15 -5.24
C SER A 161 -7.51 4.93 -6.36
N GLN A 162 -8.11 6.06 -6.74
CA GLN A 162 -7.56 7.02 -7.70
C GLN A 162 -8.11 8.41 -7.38
N GLY A 163 -7.26 9.44 -7.36
CA GLY A 163 -7.68 10.81 -7.08
C GLY A 163 -8.29 10.99 -5.69
N GLY A 164 -7.82 10.22 -4.70
CA GLY A 164 -8.38 10.21 -3.35
C GLY A 164 -9.81 9.66 -3.24
N LYS A 165 -10.29 8.90 -4.22
CA LYS A 165 -11.63 8.31 -4.23
C LYS A 165 -11.59 6.80 -4.46
N LEU A 166 -12.57 6.09 -3.92
CA LEU A 166 -12.80 4.68 -4.25
C LEU A 166 -13.65 4.56 -5.50
N ARG A 167 -13.28 3.62 -6.38
CA ARG A 167 -14.09 3.22 -7.54
C ARG A 167 -14.16 1.70 -7.62
N THR A 168 -15.25 1.20 -8.17
CA THR A 168 -15.45 -0.21 -8.50
C THR A 168 -15.21 -0.42 -9.99
N ILE A 169 -14.30 -1.31 -10.35
CA ILE A 169 -14.05 -1.70 -11.74
C ILE A 169 -14.53 -3.14 -11.93
N GLU A 170 -15.41 -3.34 -12.91
CA GLU A 170 -15.93 -4.66 -13.27
C GLU A 170 -15.40 -5.07 -14.65
N VAL A 171 -14.70 -6.20 -14.69
CA VAL A 171 -14.10 -6.77 -15.92
C VAL A 171 -14.86 -8.04 -16.29
N PRO A 172 -15.53 -8.11 -17.46
CA PRO A 172 -16.26 -9.29 -17.85
C PRO A 172 -15.32 -10.49 -18.06
N THR A 173 -15.76 -11.69 -17.66
CA THR A 173 -15.02 -12.95 -17.90
C THR A 173 -15.58 -13.76 -19.06
N ARG A 174 -16.57 -13.21 -19.79
CA ARG A 174 -17.16 -13.88 -20.95
C ARG A 174 -16.09 -14.10 -22.01
N GLY A 175 -15.98 -15.33 -22.50
CA GLY A 175 -14.98 -15.72 -23.49
C GLY A 175 -13.65 -16.19 -22.88
N LEU A 176 -13.45 -16.02 -21.57
CA LEU A 176 -12.29 -16.63 -20.89
C LEU A 176 -12.56 -18.11 -20.60
N SER A 177 -11.56 -18.93 -20.87
CA SER A 177 -11.45 -20.28 -20.34
C SER A 177 -11.27 -20.26 -18.82
N LYS A 178 -11.55 -21.40 -18.17
CA LYS A 178 -11.29 -21.57 -16.72
C LYS A 178 -9.81 -21.29 -16.36
N ARG A 179 -8.88 -21.62 -17.26
CA ARG A 179 -7.45 -21.40 -17.06
C ARG A 179 -7.11 -19.91 -17.09
N GLU A 180 -7.66 -19.16 -18.04
CA GLU A 180 -7.45 -17.71 -18.15
C GLU A 180 -8.07 -16.96 -16.97
N ALA A 181 -9.28 -17.34 -16.56
CA ALA A 181 -9.90 -16.76 -15.36
C ALA A 181 -9.03 -17.01 -14.11
N LYS A 182 -8.53 -18.22 -13.91
CA LYS A 182 -7.63 -18.53 -12.78
C LYS A 182 -6.30 -17.77 -12.86
N ALA A 183 -5.75 -17.60 -14.05
CA ALA A 183 -4.51 -16.82 -14.24
C ALA A 183 -4.73 -15.35 -13.87
N LEU A 184 -5.88 -14.77 -14.24
CA LEU A 184 -6.23 -13.40 -13.89
C LEU A 184 -6.38 -13.19 -12.37
N ASP A 185 -7.04 -14.13 -11.70
CA ASP A 185 -7.20 -14.15 -10.24
C ASP A 185 -5.85 -14.18 -9.50
N GLN A 186 -4.85 -14.87 -10.06
CA GLN A 186 -3.50 -14.95 -9.51
C GLN A 186 -2.61 -13.76 -9.90
N HIS A 187 -3.00 -13.00 -10.93
CA HIS A 187 -2.17 -11.93 -11.49
C HIS A 187 -2.31 -10.61 -10.73
N TYR A 188 -3.50 -10.33 -10.19
CA TYR A 188 -3.77 -9.09 -9.47
C TYR A 188 -3.89 -9.33 -7.97
N MET A 189 -3.29 -8.43 -7.20
CA MET A 189 -3.37 -8.42 -5.76
C MET A 189 -3.71 -7.03 -5.25
N ARG A 190 -4.20 -6.97 -4.02
CA ARG A 190 -4.31 -5.72 -3.28
C ARG A 190 -2.94 -5.06 -3.20
N GLY A 191 -2.90 -3.77 -3.53
CA GLY A 191 -1.70 -2.95 -3.55
C GLY A 191 -0.99 -2.89 -4.91
N ASP A 192 -1.44 -3.66 -5.91
CA ASP A 192 -0.97 -3.46 -7.28
C ASP A 192 -1.43 -2.11 -7.82
N ILE A 193 -0.57 -1.47 -8.60
CA ILE A 193 -0.92 -0.29 -9.39
C ILE A 193 -1.36 -0.79 -10.76
N VAL A 194 -2.51 -0.30 -11.23
CA VAL A 194 -3.11 -0.65 -12.52
C VAL A 194 -3.42 0.60 -13.33
N SER A 195 -3.38 0.49 -14.64
CA SER A 195 -3.95 1.46 -15.56
C SER A 195 -5.41 1.12 -15.80
N VAL A 196 -6.28 2.10 -15.57
CA VAL A 196 -7.71 2.05 -15.81
C VAL A 196 -8.16 3.36 -16.45
N PRO A 197 -9.09 3.33 -17.42
CA PRO A 197 -9.60 4.55 -18.02
C PRO A 197 -10.13 5.52 -16.95
N VAL A 198 -9.78 6.79 -17.11
CA VAL A 198 -10.26 7.86 -16.23
C VAL A 198 -11.77 7.98 -16.42
N SER A 199 -12.52 7.90 -15.33
CA SER A 199 -13.98 8.06 -15.31
C SER A 199 -14.41 8.69 -14.00
N THR A 200 -15.44 9.52 -14.07
CA THR A 200 -16.09 10.12 -12.88
C THR A 200 -17.09 9.18 -12.22
N GLU A 201 -17.42 8.06 -12.86
CA GLU A 201 -18.37 7.08 -12.35
C GLU A 201 -17.80 6.32 -11.14
N MET A 202 -18.64 6.10 -10.13
CA MET A 202 -18.27 5.29 -8.96
C MET A 202 -18.06 3.82 -9.33
N ARG A 203 -18.80 3.33 -10.34
CA ARG A 203 -18.68 1.98 -10.87
C ARG A 203 -18.53 2.07 -12.37
N GLN A 204 -17.49 1.43 -12.89
CA GLN A 204 -17.22 1.35 -14.32
C GLN A 204 -17.08 -0.10 -14.73
N ARG A 205 -17.73 -0.46 -15.83
CA ARG A 205 -17.55 -1.77 -16.47
C ARG A 205 -16.63 -1.62 -17.66
N LEU A 206 -15.56 -2.40 -17.70
CA LEU A 206 -14.63 -2.44 -18.83
C LEU A 206 -15.21 -3.34 -19.94
N GLU A 207 -14.79 -3.09 -21.18
CA GLU A 207 -15.26 -3.88 -22.33
C GLU A 207 -14.61 -5.26 -22.33
N ASN A 208 -13.32 -5.32 -22.01
CA ASN A 208 -12.55 -6.56 -22.01
C ASN A 208 -11.41 -6.51 -20.96
N THR A 209 -10.71 -7.63 -20.81
CA THR A 209 -9.61 -7.78 -19.83
C THR A 209 -8.36 -6.96 -20.16
N THR A 210 -8.16 -6.56 -21.42
CA THR A 210 -6.96 -5.80 -21.83
C THR A 210 -7.00 -4.34 -21.40
N ASP A 211 -8.17 -3.85 -20.99
CA ASP A 211 -8.38 -2.47 -20.49
C ASP A 211 -7.88 -2.30 -19.04
N LEU A 212 -7.56 -3.39 -18.34
CA LEU A 212 -6.95 -3.37 -17.00
C LEU A 212 -5.51 -3.89 -17.10
N LYS A 213 -4.52 -3.02 -16.95
CA LYS A 213 -3.09 -3.41 -17.06
C LYS A 213 -2.35 -3.10 -15.78
N ARG A 214 -1.61 -4.07 -15.23
CA ARG A 214 -0.69 -3.80 -14.11
C ARG A 214 0.42 -2.86 -14.59
N LEU A 215 0.71 -1.84 -13.79
CA LEU A 215 1.81 -0.90 -13.99
C LEU A 215 2.99 -1.31 -13.11
N GLY A 216 4.16 -1.47 -13.72
CA GLY A 216 5.35 -1.98 -13.05
C GLY A 216 5.43 -3.52 -13.02
N PRO A 217 6.56 -4.07 -12.52
CA PRO A 217 6.78 -5.51 -12.43
C PRO A 217 5.83 -6.22 -11.44
#